data_AF-A0A6V3LS51-F1
#
_entry.id   AF-A0A6V3LS51-F1
#
_cell.length_a   1.000
_cell.length_b   1.000
_cell.length_c   1.000
_cell.angle_alpha   90.00
_cell.angle_beta   90.00
_cell.angle_gamma   90.00
#
_symmetry.space_group_name_H-M   'P 1'
#
loop_
_entity.id
_entity.type
_entity.pdbx_description
1 polymer ?
#
loop_
_entity_poly.entity_id
_entity_poly.type
_entity_poly.pdbx_seq_one_letter_code
_entity_poly.pdbx_strand_id
1 'polypeptide(L)'
;MVGRRAENASLLVNGLLLFGALYMIAGHYSKQYSPLETSLQARRVLTPSAPLTRLHSDCSRNLAAFSKRRSVDVLLKEDIKGTGKKGEIVGVKPGYYRNYLAPHGIATQPTAEFLEELRIEEERKVAAAKALKDQAIKLRDGLQILSFTIRVKANDDGTLFGGVRPQDIADAVKAQTGTELDAKMIELPAEMDSLGTYTVFANLHPEVKASFPVSVQKGK
;
A
#
# COMPACT_ATOMS: atom_id res chain seq x y z
N MET A 1 55.22 -10.00 63.14
CA MET A 1 55.08 -9.83 61.68
C MET A 1 54.28 -8.57 61.43
N VAL A 2 54.98 -7.49 61.06
CA VAL A 2 54.86 -6.79 59.76
C VAL A 2 53.47 -6.14 59.59
N GLY A 3 53.27 -4.83 59.48
CA GLY A 3 54.18 -3.71 59.34
C GLY A 3 53.50 -2.58 58.55
N ARG A 4 53.74 -1.33 58.99
CA ARG A 4 53.72 -0.05 58.26
C ARG A 4 52.32 0.49 57.85
N ARG A 5 51.86 1.66 58.31
CA ARG A 5 52.40 3.05 58.32
C ARG A 5 52.35 3.66 56.92
N ALA A 6 51.88 4.93 56.90
CA ALA A 6 51.93 5.90 55.80
C ALA A 6 50.90 5.72 54.67
N GLU A 7 50.31 6.73 54.06
CA GLU A 7 50.42 8.19 54.17
C GLU A 7 49.26 8.81 53.37
N ASN A 8 48.60 9.83 53.93
CA ASN A 8 47.74 10.74 53.21
C ASN A 8 48.63 11.68 52.37
N ALA A 9 48.80 11.43 51.07
CA ALA A 9 49.48 12.36 50.17
C ALA A 9 49.21 12.03 48.68
N SER A 10 48.11 12.52 48.11
CA SER A 10 47.98 12.69 46.65
C SER A 10 46.84 13.63 46.23
N LEU A 11 46.55 14.66 47.02
CA LEU A 11 45.93 15.88 46.50
C LEU A 11 47.07 16.73 45.94
N LEU A 12 47.43 16.61 44.66
CA LEU A 12 48.08 17.68 43.88
C LEU A 12 48.46 17.37 42.41
N VAL A 13 47.93 16.32 41.78
CA VAL A 13 48.24 16.10 40.36
C VAL A 13 46.98 15.71 39.61
N ASN A 14 46.24 16.72 39.14
CA ASN A 14 45.37 16.68 37.95
C ASN A 14 44.71 18.05 37.67
N GLY A 15 45.42 19.14 38.01
CA GLY A 15 45.03 20.53 37.68
C GLY A 15 45.74 21.08 36.45
N LEU A 16 46.28 20.21 35.57
CA LEU A 16 47.13 20.60 34.45
C LEU A 16 46.75 19.86 33.15
N LEU A 17 45.45 19.69 32.89
CA LEU A 17 44.95 19.15 31.61
C LEU A 17 43.70 19.89 31.11
N LEU A 18 43.54 21.16 31.48
CA LEU A 18 42.41 22.00 31.02
C LEU A 18 42.82 23.35 30.41
N PHE A 19 44.12 23.67 30.33
CA PHE A 19 44.59 24.94 29.76
C PHE A 19 45.29 24.82 28.39
N GLY A 20 45.44 23.62 27.85
CA GLY A 20 46.21 23.39 26.60
C GLY A 20 45.40 23.16 25.32
N ALA A 21 44.09 22.93 25.39
CA ALA A 21 43.31 22.47 24.23
C ALA A 21 42.40 23.53 23.58
N LEU A 22 42.44 24.79 24.04
CA LEU A 22 41.59 25.87 23.51
C LEU A 22 42.35 26.92 22.68
N TYR A 23 43.64 26.73 22.40
CA TYR A 23 44.46 27.70 21.68
C TYR A 23 45.10 27.13 20.41
N MET A 24 44.30 26.44 19.59
CA MET A 24 44.70 26.11 18.23
C MET A 24 43.45 25.98 17.35
N ILE A 25 42.99 27.11 16.83
CA ILE A 25 42.30 27.37 15.54
C ILE A 25 41.80 28.84 15.62
N ALA A 26 42.73 29.76 15.88
CA ALA A 26 42.52 31.19 15.69
C ALA A 26 43.78 31.73 15.02
N GLY A 27 43.83 31.61 13.70
CA GLY A 27 45.00 32.05 12.95
C GLY A 27 45.01 31.56 11.52
N HIS A 28 44.12 32.12 10.69
CA HIS A 28 44.43 32.54 9.31
C HIS A 28 43.19 33.17 8.67
N TYR A 29 42.88 34.40 9.09
CA TYR A 29 42.01 35.31 8.34
C TYR A 29 42.78 36.61 8.14
N SER A 30 43.53 36.70 7.05
CA SER A 30 44.20 37.93 6.61
C SER A 30 43.82 38.23 5.16
N LYS A 31 42.69 38.91 5.04
CA LYS A 31 42.46 40.12 4.21
C LYS A 31 43.67 40.57 3.38
N GLN A 32 43.57 40.56 2.04
CA GLN A 32 44.15 41.62 1.19
C GLN A 32 43.36 41.77 -0.13
N TYR A 33 43.08 43.02 -0.47
CA TYR A 33 42.38 43.54 -1.64
C TYR A 33 43.40 44.01 -2.70
N SER A 34 43.14 43.68 -3.98
CA SER A 34 43.39 44.45 -5.24
C SER A 34 44.80 44.94 -5.60
N PRO A 35 45.17 44.96 -6.91
CA PRO A 35 44.83 46.14 -7.73
C PRO A 35 44.40 45.86 -9.17
N LEU A 36 43.70 46.88 -9.69
CA LEU A 36 43.38 47.17 -11.09
C LEU A 36 44.66 47.46 -11.89
N GLU A 37 44.68 47.09 -13.18
CA GLU A 37 45.20 47.85 -14.35
C GLU A 37 45.48 46.86 -15.52
N THR A 38 44.69 46.91 -16.61
CA THR A 38 45.05 47.50 -17.92
C THR A 38 46.00 46.60 -18.72
N SER A 39 45.68 46.06 -19.90
CA SER A 39 45.32 46.78 -21.11
C SER A 39 45.14 45.79 -22.27
N LEU A 40 44.24 46.13 -23.20
CA LEU A 40 44.38 46.00 -24.65
C LEU A 40 45.01 44.71 -25.24
N GLN A 41 44.18 43.84 -25.83
CA GLN A 41 44.23 43.47 -27.26
C GLN A 41 43.35 42.24 -27.54
N ALA A 42 42.12 42.47 -27.99
CA ALA A 42 41.50 41.65 -29.03
C ALA A 42 40.26 42.38 -29.57
N ARG A 43 40.45 43.04 -30.71
CA ARG A 43 39.38 43.51 -31.58
C ARG A 43 38.60 42.30 -32.14
N ARG A 44 37.28 42.53 -32.32
CA ARG A 44 36.32 41.75 -33.13
C ARG A 44 35.99 40.38 -32.53
N VAL A 45 34.74 40.06 -32.23
CA VAL A 45 33.59 40.15 -33.13
C VAL A 45 32.36 40.61 -32.35
N LEU A 46 31.64 41.60 -32.90
CA LEU A 46 30.22 41.79 -32.60
C LEU A 46 29.50 40.51 -33.05
N THR A 47 29.38 39.53 -32.17
CA THR A 47 28.41 38.45 -32.37
C THR A 47 27.04 39.00 -31.95
N PRO A 48 26.00 38.78 -32.78
CA PRO A 48 24.75 39.48 -32.66
C PRO A 48 24.09 39.15 -31.32
N SER A 49 23.42 40.17 -30.75
CA SER A 49 22.39 39.99 -29.74
C SER A 49 21.55 38.78 -30.09
N ALA A 50 21.64 37.72 -29.27
CA ALA A 50 20.66 36.65 -29.34
C ALA A 50 19.28 37.31 -29.30
N PRO A 51 18.40 37.08 -30.29
CA PRO A 51 17.09 37.70 -30.25
C PRO A 51 16.40 37.18 -28.98
N LEU A 52 15.74 38.09 -28.25
CA LEU A 52 14.87 37.80 -27.09
C LEU A 52 13.61 37.01 -27.50
N THR A 53 13.78 35.99 -28.33
CA THR A 53 12.70 35.16 -28.87
C THR A 53 13.18 33.72 -28.96
N ARG A 54 13.54 33.13 -27.82
CA ARG A 54 13.53 31.67 -27.58
C ARG A 54 13.40 31.34 -26.08
N LEU A 55 12.56 32.09 -25.36
CA LEU A 55 12.15 31.78 -23.98
C LEU A 55 10.61 31.73 -23.84
N HIS A 56 9.88 31.40 -24.90
CA HIS A 56 8.40 31.43 -24.85
C HIS A 56 7.69 30.09 -25.12
N SER A 57 8.39 28.96 -25.32
CA SER A 57 7.73 27.66 -25.55
C SER A 57 8.03 26.56 -24.53
N ASP A 58 9.04 26.71 -23.67
CA ASP A 58 9.42 25.65 -22.69
C ASP A 58 9.01 25.96 -21.25
N CYS A 59 8.29 27.06 -21.01
CA CYS A 59 7.77 27.40 -19.69
C CYS A 59 6.57 26.51 -19.28
N SER A 60 5.70 26.11 -20.22
CA SER A 60 4.48 25.36 -19.88
C SER A 60 4.69 23.86 -19.62
N ARG A 61 5.70 23.24 -20.25
CA ARG A 61 5.98 21.79 -20.10
C ARG A 61 6.50 21.42 -18.70
N ASN A 62 7.11 22.35 -17.98
CA ASN A 62 7.66 22.10 -16.64
C ASN A 62 6.69 22.43 -15.49
N LEU A 63 5.55 23.11 -15.74
CA LEU A 63 4.64 23.53 -14.67
C LEU A 63 3.88 22.37 -14.02
N ALA A 64 3.44 21.39 -14.82
CA ALA A 64 2.73 20.20 -14.32
C ALA A 64 3.66 19.32 -13.46
N ALA A 65 4.90 19.12 -13.92
CA ALA A 65 5.93 18.39 -13.17
C ALA A 65 6.37 19.15 -11.90
N PHE A 66 6.42 20.49 -11.93
CA PHE A 66 6.80 21.32 -10.78
C PHE A 66 5.69 21.42 -9.72
N SER A 67 4.42 21.43 -10.13
CA SER A 67 3.28 21.39 -9.20
C SER A 67 3.20 20.08 -8.42
N LYS A 68 3.65 18.96 -9.00
CA LYS A 68 3.60 17.63 -8.35
C LYS A 68 4.72 17.42 -7.33
N ARG A 69 5.80 18.21 -7.37
CA ARG A 69 6.98 18.09 -6.47
C ARG A 69 6.83 18.79 -5.11
N ARG A 70 5.72 19.49 -4.87
CA ARG A 70 5.46 20.22 -3.62
C ARG A 70 4.09 19.81 -3.09
N SER A 71 3.86 18.53 -2.83
CA SER A 71 2.74 18.08 -2.02
C SER A 71 3.21 17.85 -0.58
N VAL A 72 2.33 18.13 0.37
CA VAL A 72 2.51 17.85 1.80
C VAL A 72 1.40 16.89 2.19
N ASP A 73 1.76 15.82 2.87
CA ASP A 73 0.81 14.82 3.36
C ASP A 73 0.15 15.34 4.63
N VAL A 74 -1.18 15.30 4.65
CA VAL A 74 -1.98 15.80 5.77
C VAL A 74 -3.02 14.76 6.15
N LEU A 75 -3.24 14.60 7.44
CA LEU A 75 -4.31 13.79 8.01
C LEU A 75 -5.59 14.64 8.10
N LEU A 76 -6.64 14.22 7.41
CA LEU A 76 -7.94 14.91 7.44
C LEU A 76 -8.73 14.55 8.70
N LYS A 77 -9.26 15.55 9.42
CA LYS A 77 -10.14 15.39 10.58
C LYS A 77 -11.63 15.44 10.22
N GLU A 78 -11.97 16.02 9.08
CA GLU A 78 -13.33 16.13 8.56
C GLU A 78 -13.37 15.65 7.11
N ASP A 79 -14.57 15.31 6.64
CA ASP A 79 -14.80 14.90 5.25
C ASP A 79 -14.87 16.14 4.35
N ILE A 80 -14.08 16.14 3.28
CA ILE A 80 -14.04 17.24 2.31
C ILE A 80 -14.30 16.66 0.92
N LYS A 81 -15.40 17.12 0.31
CA LYS A 81 -15.77 16.77 -1.07
C LYS A 81 -14.61 17.06 -2.02
N GLY A 82 -14.16 16.01 -2.73
CA GLY A 82 -13.08 16.09 -3.72
C GLY A 82 -11.66 16.02 -3.19
N THR A 83 -11.43 16.09 -1.86
CA THR A 83 -10.08 15.92 -1.29
C THR A 83 -9.90 14.54 -0.65
N GLY A 84 -10.86 14.09 0.17
CA GLY A 84 -10.76 12.81 0.86
C GLY A 84 -11.70 12.74 2.06
N LYS A 85 -11.76 11.56 2.69
CA LYS A 85 -12.61 11.30 3.85
C LYS A 85 -11.88 11.62 5.15
N LYS A 86 -12.64 11.75 6.24
CA LYS A 86 -12.09 11.85 7.60
C LYS A 86 -11.20 10.64 7.92
N GLY A 87 -10.02 10.88 8.48
CA GLY A 87 -9.04 9.88 8.89
C GLY A 87 -8.08 9.44 7.78
N GLU A 88 -8.22 9.99 6.58
CA GLU A 88 -7.37 9.67 5.43
C GLU A 88 -6.14 10.58 5.37
N ILE A 89 -5.01 10.03 4.94
CA ILE A 89 -3.80 10.80 4.63
C ILE A 89 -3.84 11.17 3.16
N VAL A 90 -3.91 12.47 2.88
CA VAL A 90 -4.00 13.00 1.52
C VAL A 90 -2.84 13.94 1.24
N GLY A 91 -2.20 13.77 0.08
CA GLY A 91 -1.18 14.68 -0.42
C GLY A 91 -1.82 15.95 -1.00
N VAL A 92 -1.71 17.08 -0.29
CA VAL A 92 -2.26 18.37 -0.70
C VAL A 92 -1.18 19.38 -1.05
N LYS A 93 -1.53 20.47 -1.74
CA LYS A 93 -0.58 21.57 -1.97
C LYS A 93 -0.28 22.30 -0.65
N PRO A 94 0.97 22.72 -0.38
CA PRO A 94 1.36 23.36 0.87
C PRO A 94 0.61 24.67 1.13
N GLY A 95 0.27 25.42 0.08
CA GLY A 95 -0.55 26.63 0.20
C GLY A 95 -1.97 26.33 0.66
N TYR A 96 -2.56 25.21 0.23
CA TYR A 96 -3.90 24.80 0.65
C TYR A 96 -3.91 24.35 2.11
N TYR A 97 -2.89 23.58 2.54
CA TYR A 97 -2.73 23.23 3.94
C TYR A 97 -2.55 24.47 4.83
N ARG A 98 -1.61 25.36 4.49
CA ARG A 98 -1.27 26.52 5.32
C ARG A 98 -2.39 27.57 5.40
N ASN A 99 -3.08 27.83 4.28
CA ASN A 99 -4.03 28.94 4.22
C ASN A 99 -5.46 28.51 4.58
N TYR A 100 -5.81 27.22 4.41
CA TYR A 100 -7.19 26.74 4.60
C TYR A 100 -7.27 25.62 5.62
N LEU A 101 -6.60 24.49 5.42
CA LEU A 101 -6.83 23.31 6.26
C LEU A 101 -6.33 23.47 7.70
N ALA A 102 -5.14 24.05 7.90
CA ALA A 102 -4.56 24.22 9.22
C ALA A 102 -5.28 25.31 10.06
N PRO A 103 -5.57 26.52 9.51
CA PRO A 103 -6.29 27.54 10.27
C PRO A 103 -7.71 27.13 10.67
N HIS A 104 -8.41 26.36 9.83
CA HIS A 104 -9.74 25.86 10.12
C HIS A 104 -9.73 24.56 10.95
N GLY A 105 -8.56 24.01 11.31
CA GLY A 105 -8.46 22.78 12.10
C GLY A 105 -8.94 21.51 11.38
N ILE A 106 -9.14 21.58 10.06
CA ILE A 106 -9.70 20.50 9.23
C ILE A 106 -8.66 19.42 8.97
N ALA A 107 -7.36 19.76 8.95
CA ALA A 107 -6.29 18.77 8.78
C ALA A 107 -5.11 19.04 9.70
N THR A 108 -4.40 17.97 10.06
CA THR A 108 -3.18 18.00 10.87
C THR A 108 -2.05 17.27 10.17
N GLN A 109 -0.82 17.52 10.58
CA GLN A 109 0.31 16.69 10.14
C GLN A 109 0.15 15.26 10.67
N PRO A 110 0.41 14.23 9.84
CA PRO A 110 0.40 12.86 10.31
C PRO A 110 1.55 12.64 11.29
N THR A 111 1.25 12.07 12.46
CA THR A 111 2.26 11.65 13.43
C THR A 111 2.92 10.35 12.98
N ALA A 112 4.17 10.12 13.39
CA ALA A 112 4.87 8.86 13.09
C ALA A 112 4.11 7.65 13.64
N GLU A 113 3.55 7.77 14.85
CA GLU A 113 2.73 6.73 15.48
C GLU A 113 1.51 6.36 14.64
N PHE A 114 0.77 7.35 14.12
CA PHE A 114 -0.40 7.10 13.28
C PHE A 114 -0.02 6.44 11.94
N LEU A 115 1.13 6.81 11.36
CA LEU A 115 1.65 6.14 10.17
C LEU A 115 1.97 4.66 10.45
N GLU A 116 2.54 4.33 11.60
CA GLU A 116 2.80 2.95 12.00
C GLU A 116 1.50 2.17 12.22
N GLU A 117 0.51 2.76 12.91
CA GLU A 117 -0.81 2.15 13.11
C GLU A 117 -1.49 1.81 11.79
N LEU A 118 -1.48 2.74 10.82
CA LEU A 118 -2.04 2.50 9.49
C LEU A 118 -1.33 1.35 8.77
N ARG A 119 0.00 1.27 8.87
CA ARG A 119 0.77 0.18 8.25
C ARG A 119 0.41 -1.17 8.86
N ILE A 120 0.30 -1.24 10.19
CA ILE A 120 -0.10 -2.47 10.88
C ILE A 120 -1.52 -2.88 10.46
N GLU A 121 -2.44 -1.92 10.34
CA GLU A 121 -3.82 -2.18 9.90
C GLU A 121 -3.87 -2.66 8.44
N GLU A 122 -3.08 -2.06 7.54
CA GLU A 122 -2.93 -2.51 6.16
C GLU A 122 -2.35 -3.93 6.09
N GLU A 123 -1.28 -4.21 6.83
CA GLU A 123 -0.67 -5.53 6.92
C GLU A 123 -1.66 -6.58 7.44
N ARG A 124 -2.47 -6.24 8.45
CA ARG A 124 -3.55 -7.09 8.96
C ARG A 124 -4.61 -7.37 7.90
N LYS A 125 -5.06 -6.36 7.16
CA LYS A 125 -6.04 -6.53 6.07
C LYS A 125 -5.49 -7.42 4.96
N VAL A 126 -4.22 -7.22 4.57
CA VAL A 126 -3.55 -8.04 3.57
C VAL A 126 -3.39 -9.47 4.07
N ALA A 127 -3.00 -9.68 5.32
CA ALA A 127 -2.86 -11.00 5.92
C ALA A 127 -4.22 -11.72 5.99
N ALA A 128 -5.29 -11.03 6.40
CA ALA A 128 -6.65 -11.58 6.41
C ALA A 128 -7.13 -11.96 5.01
N ALA A 129 -6.92 -11.09 4.01
CA ALA A 129 -7.27 -11.37 2.62
C ALA A 129 -6.53 -12.58 2.07
N LYS A 130 -5.23 -12.71 2.36
CA LYS A 130 -4.43 -13.89 2.01
C LYS A 130 -4.96 -15.15 2.68
N ALA A 131 -5.24 -15.11 3.98
CA ALA A 131 -5.79 -16.25 4.71
C ALA A 131 -7.14 -16.72 4.12
N LEU A 132 -8.04 -15.80 3.77
CA LEU A 132 -9.31 -16.12 3.11
C LEU A 132 -9.09 -16.74 1.73
N LYS A 133 -8.14 -16.21 0.94
CA LYS A 133 -7.77 -16.78 -0.35
C LYS A 133 -7.20 -18.20 -0.21
N ASP A 134 -6.32 -18.43 0.76
CA ASP A 134 -5.73 -19.75 1.01
C ASP A 134 -6.79 -20.75 1.47
N GLN A 135 -7.75 -20.34 2.30
CA GLN A 135 -8.91 -21.15 2.66
C GLN A 135 -9.76 -21.50 1.43
N ALA A 136 -10.05 -20.52 0.57
CA ALA A 136 -10.80 -20.74 -0.66
C ALA A 136 -10.09 -21.69 -1.62
N ILE A 137 -8.75 -21.62 -1.73
CA ILE A 137 -7.95 -22.55 -2.54
C ILE A 137 -8.06 -23.98 -1.99
N LYS A 138 -7.93 -24.17 -0.67
CA LYS A 138 -8.10 -25.49 -0.06
C LYS A 138 -9.49 -26.08 -0.29
N LEU A 139 -10.53 -25.24 -0.18
CA LEU A 139 -11.90 -25.66 -0.48
C LEU A 139 -12.07 -26.02 -1.96
N ARG A 140 -11.52 -25.22 -2.89
CA ARG A 140 -11.52 -25.53 -4.32
C ARG A 140 -10.92 -26.91 -4.59
N ASP A 141 -9.74 -27.17 -4.04
CA ASP A 141 -9.02 -28.42 -4.26
C ASP A 141 -9.81 -29.61 -3.70
N GLY A 142 -10.43 -29.45 -2.53
CA GLY A 142 -11.34 -30.45 -1.96
C GLY A 142 -12.56 -30.75 -2.84
N LEU A 143 -13.18 -29.70 -3.40
CA LEU A 143 -14.36 -29.85 -4.27
C LEU A 143 -14.01 -30.46 -5.63
N GLN A 144 -12.83 -30.16 -6.19
CA GLN A 144 -12.41 -30.67 -7.50
C GLN A 144 -12.13 -32.18 -7.50
N ILE A 145 -11.69 -32.74 -6.36
CA ILE A 145 -11.40 -34.16 -6.23
C ILE A 145 -12.69 -34.98 -6.10
N LEU A 146 -13.74 -34.39 -5.52
CA LEU A 146 -14.99 -35.07 -5.23
C LEU A 146 -15.96 -34.99 -6.42
N SER A 147 -16.68 -36.08 -6.64
CA SER A 147 -17.83 -36.11 -7.54
C SER A 147 -19.11 -36.14 -6.71
N PHE A 148 -20.01 -35.20 -6.98
CA PHE A 148 -21.25 -35.07 -6.24
C PHE A 148 -22.38 -35.78 -6.97
N THR A 149 -23.22 -36.51 -6.22
CA THR A 149 -24.34 -37.25 -6.80
C THR A 149 -25.64 -36.72 -6.22
N ILE A 150 -26.51 -36.23 -7.08
CA ILE A 150 -27.81 -35.68 -6.73
C ILE A 150 -28.88 -36.68 -7.15
N ARG A 151 -29.73 -37.06 -6.19
CA ARG A 151 -30.87 -37.97 -6.45
C ARG A 151 -32.14 -37.15 -6.55
N VAL A 152 -32.76 -37.18 -7.72
CA VAL A 152 -33.95 -36.38 -8.05
C VAL A 152 -34.97 -37.24 -8.78
N LYS A 153 -36.25 -36.89 -8.65
CA LYS A 153 -37.33 -37.60 -9.36
C LYS A 153 -37.28 -37.25 -10.84
N ALA A 154 -37.23 -38.26 -11.69
CA ALA A 154 -37.20 -38.16 -13.14
C ALA A 154 -38.31 -39.01 -13.78
N ASN A 155 -38.79 -38.57 -14.93
CA ASN A 155 -39.68 -39.30 -15.83
C ASN A 155 -39.01 -40.56 -16.39
N ASP A 156 -39.80 -41.41 -17.03
CA ASP A 156 -39.27 -42.58 -17.75
C ASP A 156 -38.51 -42.17 -19.01
N ASP A 157 -38.81 -41.00 -19.58
CA ASP A 157 -38.08 -40.39 -20.70
C ASP A 157 -36.74 -39.74 -20.29
N GLY A 158 -36.39 -39.77 -19.00
CA GLY A 158 -35.12 -39.22 -18.48
C GLY A 158 -35.11 -37.70 -18.25
N THR A 159 -36.25 -37.03 -18.42
CA THR A 159 -36.47 -35.62 -18.07
C THR A 159 -36.81 -35.46 -16.59
N LEU A 160 -36.34 -34.38 -15.98
CA LEU A 160 -36.54 -34.07 -14.56
C LEU A 160 -37.89 -33.36 -14.35
N PHE A 161 -38.61 -33.71 -13.29
CA PHE A 161 -39.90 -33.08 -12.96
C PHE A 161 -39.75 -31.63 -12.47
N GLY A 162 -38.56 -31.27 -12.02
CA GLY A 162 -38.14 -29.91 -11.71
C GLY A 162 -36.63 -29.82 -11.90
N GLY A 163 -36.18 -28.80 -12.64
CA GLY A 163 -34.76 -28.60 -12.91
C GLY A 163 -33.94 -28.47 -11.61
N VAL A 164 -32.67 -28.85 -11.67
CA VAL A 164 -31.78 -28.79 -10.50
C VAL A 164 -31.44 -27.33 -10.18
N ARG A 165 -31.72 -26.89 -8.95
CA ARG A 165 -31.42 -25.52 -8.50
C ARG A 165 -30.08 -25.49 -7.76
N PRO A 166 -29.46 -24.30 -7.64
CA PRO A 166 -28.21 -24.17 -6.87
C PRO A 166 -28.34 -24.58 -5.40
N GLN A 167 -29.54 -24.46 -4.80
CA GLN A 167 -29.80 -24.93 -3.43
C GLN A 167 -29.64 -26.46 -3.31
N ASP A 168 -30.17 -27.21 -4.28
CA ASP A 168 -30.13 -28.67 -4.24
C ASP A 168 -28.68 -29.18 -4.38
N ILE A 169 -27.83 -28.45 -5.10
CA ILE A 169 -26.38 -28.70 -5.21
C ILE A 169 -25.67 -28.40 -3.88
N ALA A 170 -25.97 -27.25 -3.25
CA ALA A 170 -25.38 -26.88 -1.97
C ALA A 170 -25.70 -27.90 -0.87
N ASP A 171 -26.95 -28.39 -0.83
CA ASP A 171 -27.38 -29.42 0.12
C ASP A 171 -26.69 -30.76 -0.13
N ALA A 172 -26.52 -31.15 -1.41
CA ALA A 172 -25.79 -32.36 -1.77
C ALA A 172 -24.31 -32.30 -1.36
N VAL A 173 -23.65 -31.15 -1.56
CA VAL A 173 -22.26 -30.94 -1.12
C VAL A 173 -22.16 -31.00 0.40
N LYS A 174 -23.11 -30.36 1.12
CA LYS A 174 -23.16 -30.41 2.58
C LYS A 174 -23.34 -31.83 3.11
N ALA A 175 -24.21 -32.62 2.48
CA ALA A 175 -24.46 -34.00 2.89
C ALA A 175 -23.24 -34.92 2.69
N GLN A 176 -22.44 -34.69 1.64
CA GLN A 176 -21.32 -35.57 1.29
C GLN A 176 -19.99 -35.16 1.94
N THR A 177 -19.70 -33.86 2.00
CA THR A 177 -18.40 -33.34 2.48
C THR A 177 -18.51 -32.67 3.85
N GLY A 178 -19.72 -32.39 4.33
CA GLY A 178 -19.94 -31.60 5.55
C GLY A 178 -19.54 -30.12 5.42
N THR A 179 -19.15 -29.69 4.22
CA THR A 179 -18.76 -28.30 3.95
C THR A 179 -19.99 -27.49 3.56
N GLU A 180 -20.20 -26.36 4.23
CA GLU A 180 -21.30 -25.46 3.92
C GLU A 180 -20.92 -24.55 2.76
N LEU A 181 -21.63 -24.68 1.63
CA LEU A 181 -21.54 -23.77 0.50
C LEU A 181 -22.82 -22.96 0.38
N ASP A 182 -22.68 -21.67 0.07
CA ASP A 182 -23.81 -20.78 -0.10
C ASP A 182 -24.34 -20.86 -1.54
N ALA A 183 -25.67 -20.96 -1.72
CA ALA A 183 -26.28 -21.17 -3.03
C ALA A 183 -26.00 -20.02 -4.02
N LYS A 184 -25.71 -18.82 -3.51
CA LYS A 184 -25.35 -17.63 -4.31
C LYS A 184 -23.98 -17.72 -4.97
N MET A 185 -23.10 -18.59 -4.47
CA MET A 185 -21.75 -18.77 -4.99
C MET A 185 -21.73 -19.73 -6.18
N ILE A 186 -22.82 -20.47 -6.44
CA ILE A 186 -22.88 -21.52 -7.45
C ILE A 186 -23.41 -20.95 -8.77
N GLU A 187 -22.62 -21.09 -9.84
CA GLU A 187 -22.98 -20.76 -11.21
C GLU A 187 -23.33 -22.05 -11.98
N LEU A 188 -24.55 -22.13 -12.49
CA LEU A 188 -25.00 -23.23 -13.34
C LEU A 188 -24.76 -22.87 -14.82
N PRO A 189 -24.15 -23.76 -15.63
CA PRO A 189 -23.83 -23.47 -17.03
C PRO A 189 -25.03 -23.60 -17.99
N ALA A 190 -26.07 -24.35 -17.63
CA ALA A 190 -27.32 -24.51 -18.38
C ALA A 190 -28.38 -25.17 -17.47
N GLU A 191 -29.67 -25.02 -17.79
CA GLU A 191 -30.75 -25.70 -17.06
C GLU A 191 -30.53 -27.22 -17.09
N MET A 192 -30.41 -27.81 -15.89
CA MET A 192 -30.14 -29.24 -15.71
C MET A 192 -31.48 -29.98 -15.68
N ASP A 193 -32.00 -30.27 -16.88
CA ASP A 193 -33.35 -30.85 -17.05
C ASP A 193 -33.35 -32.34 -17.40
N SER A 194 -32.19 -32.94 -17.67
CA SER A 194 -32.06 -34.36 -17.97
C SER A 194 -31.03 -35.07 -17.08
N LEU A 195 -31.20 -36.37 -16.93
CA LEU A 195 -30.25 -37.22 -16.22
C LEU A 195 -28.91 -37.24 -16.95
N GLY A 196 -27.81 -37.00 -16.22
CA GLY A 196 -26.49 -36.91 -16.81
C GLY A 196 -25.43 -36.39 -15.85
N THR A 197 -24.23 -36.18 -16.38
CA THR A 197 -23.11 -35.58 -15.64
C THR A 197 -22.86 -34.18 -16.19
N TYR A 198 -22.82 -33.20 -15.29
CA TYR A 198 -22.65 -31.80 -15.62
C TYR A 198 -21.51 -31.20 -14.80
N THR A 199 -20.77 -30.27 -15.39
CA THR A 199 -19.71 -29.54 -14.69
C THR A 199 -20.28 -28.24 -14.15
N VAL A 200 -20.31 -28.08 -12.84
CA VAL A 200 -20.82 -26.88 -12.17
C VAL A 200 -19.66 -26.02 -11.68
N PHE A 201 -19.85 -24.69 -11.70
CA PHE A 201 -18.85 -23.74 -11.21
C PHE A 201 -19.28 -23.14 -9.87
N ALA A 202 -18.32 -22.95 -8.97
CA ALA A 202 -18.53 -22.25 -7.70
C ALA A 202 -17.50 -21.14 -7.52
N ASN A 203 -17.98 -19.90 -7.36
CA ASN A 203 -17.19 -18.72 -7.08
C ASN A 203 -16.98 -18.57 -5.57
N LEU A 204 -15.90 -19.15 -5.05
CA LEU A 204 -15.58 -19.10 -3.61
C LEU A 204 -14.97 -17.75 -3.21
N HIS A 205 -14.16 -17.16 -4.10
CA HIS A 205 -13.49 -15.88 -3.90
C HIS A 205 -13.37 -15.16 -5.26
N PRO A 206 -13.21 -13.82 -5.33
CA PRO A 206 -13.12 -13.10 -6.60
C PRO A 206 -12.04 -13.64 -7.56
N GLU A 207 -10.95 -14.18 -7.00
CA GLU A 207 -9.86 -14.78 -7.77
C GLU A 207 -9.91 -16.32 -7.83
N VAL A 208 -10.79 -16.98 -7.06
CA VAL A 208 -10.81 -18.44 -6.91
C VAL A 208 -12.16 -18.98 -7.34
N LYS A 209 -12.16 -19.64 -8.50
CA LYS A 209 -13.27 -20.41 -9.03
C LYS A 209 -12.98 -21.91 -8.90
N ALA A 210 -13.96 -22.67 -8.44
CA ALA A 210 -13.94 -24.13 -8.41
C ALA A 210 -14.84 -24.69 -9.50
N SER A 211 -14.44 -25.80 -10.10
CA SER A 211 -15.22 -26.54 -11.09
C SER A 211 -15.32 -27.98 -10.63
N PHE A 212 -16.51 -28.52 -10.44
CA PHE A 212 -16.67 -29.91 -10.00
C PHE A 212 -17.77 -30.64 -10.78
N PRO A 213 -17.60 -31.95 -11.01
CA PRO A 213 -18.60 -32.75 -11.71
C PRO A 213 -19.74 -33.12 -10.77
N VAL A 214 -20.97 -32.94 -11.26
CA VAL A 214 -22.22 -33.31 -10.60
C VAL A 214 -22.93 -34.36 -11.45
N SER A 215 -23.19 -35.53 -10.87
CA SER A 215 -23.96 -36.61 -11.48
C SER A 215 -25.40 -36.58 -10.98
N VAL A 216 -26.34 -36.48 -11.91
CA VAL A 216 -27.78 -36.48 -11.61
C VAL A 216 -28.33 -37.87 -11.88
N GLN A 217 -28.90 -38.50 -10.84
CA GLN A 217 -29.43 -39.86 -10.89
C GLN A 217 -30.91 -39.90 -10.48
N LYS A 218 -31.66 -40.86 -11.05
CA LYS A 218 -33.06 -41.10 -10.69
C LYS A 218 -33.14 -41.55 -9.22
N GLY A 219 -33.82 -40.76 -8.40
CA GLY A 219 -34.19 -41.13 -7.04
C GLY A 219 -35.19 -42.29 -7.04
N LYS A 220 -35.14 -43.12 -5.99
CA LYS A 220 -36.08 -44.23 -5.79
C LYS A 220 -37.48 -43.72 -5.44
#